data_AF-A0A0K0CZ76-F1
#
_entry.id   AF-A0A0K0CZ76-F1
#
_cell.length_a   1.000
_cell.length_b   1.000
_cell.length_c   1.000
_cell.angle_alpha   90.00
_cell.angle_beta   90.00
_cell.angle_gamma   90.00
#
_symmetry.space_group_name_H-M   'P 1'
#
loop_
_entity.id
_entity.type
_entity.pdbx_description
1 polymer ?
#
loop_
_entity_poly.entity_id
_entity_poly.type
_entity_poly.pdbx_seq_one_letter_code
_entity_poly.pdbx_strand_id
1 'polypeptide(L)' 'LSTRGAESQLTPEAVATALRRFQRMFRLPETGVMDSQTADLMRKPRCGVKDEPPP' A
#
# COMPACT_ATOMS: atom_id res chain seq x y z
N LEU A 1 -14.22 -23.94 -4.55
CA LEU A 1 -13.33 -24.04 -3.38
C LEU A 1 -12.42 -22.81 -3.37
N SER A 2 -12.80 -21.75 -2.66
CA SER A 2 -12.03 -20.50 -2.60
C SER A 2 -11.10 -20.53 -1.38
N THR A 3 -9.94 -21.18 -1.52
CA THR A 3 -8.88 -21.17 -0.50
C THR A 3 -7.98 -19.95 -0.70
N ARG A 4 -8.57 -18.75 -0.65
CA ARG A 4 -7.82 -17.47 -0.55
C ARG A 4 -8.06 -16.76 0.78
N GLY A 5 -8.62 -17.48 1.77
CA GLY A 5 -8.68 -17.01 3.14
C GLY A 5 -7.49 -17.54 3.92
N ALA A 6 -6.61 -16.63 4.36
CA ALA A 6 -5.57 -16.85 5.37
C ALA A 6 -4.19 -17.38 4.92
N GLU A 7 -3.67 -16.97 3.77
CA GLU A 7 -2.23 -16.66 3.75
C GLU A 7 -2.08 -15.27 4.38
N SER A 8 -1.18 -15.12 5.36
CA SER A 8 -0.95 -13.84 6.02
C SER A 8 -0.63 -12.78 4.96
N GLN A 9 -1.55 -11.85 4.72
CA GLN A 9 -1.38 -10.76 3.74
C GLN A 9 -0.28 -9.75 4.16
N LEU A 10 0.42 -10.01 5.27
CA LEU A 10 1.43 -9.15 5.87
C LEU A 10 2.83 -9.74 5.74
N THR A 11 3.15 -10.37 4.61
CA THR A 11 4.55 -10.71 4.31
C THR A 11 5.33 -9.44 3.96
N PRO A 12 6.65 -9.39 4.21
CA PRO A 12 7.48 -8.25 3.79
C PRO A 12 7.32 -7.90 2.31
N GLU A 13 7.21 -8.91 1.43
CA GLU A 13 7.02 -8.70 0.00
C GLU A 13 5.62 -8.17 -0.35
N ALA A 14 4.58 -8.64 0.35
CA ALA A 14 3.23 -8.12 0.17
C ALA A 14 3.17 -6.64 0.59
N VAL A 15 3.80 -6.28 1.70
CA VAL A 15 3.90 -4.89 2.18
C VAL A 15 4.71 -4.04 1.20
N ALA A 16 5.88 -4.53 0.73
CA ALA A 16 6.69 -3.81 -0.25
C ALA A 16 5.92 -3.57 -1.56
N THR A 17 5.15 -4.55 -2.01
CA THR A 17 4.27 -4.42 -3.19
C THR A 17 3.18 -3.38 -2.97
N ALA A 18 2.54 -3.34 -1.80
CA ALA A 18 1.56 -2.32 -1.46
C ALA A 18 2.18 -0.91 -1.40
N LEU A 19 3.40 -0.79 -0.84
CA LEU A 19 4.13 0.47 -0.78
C LEU A 19 4.46 1.01 -2.18
N ARG A 20 4.91 0.17 -3.11
CA ARG A 20 5.16 0.58 -4.51
C ARG A 20 3.90 1.15 -5.17
N ARG A 21 2.73 0.53 -4.95
CA ARG A 21 1.44 1.04 -5.46
C ARG A 21 1.10 2.42 -4.90
N PHE A 22 1.25 2.59 -3.59
CA PHE A 22 1.03 3.88 -2.92
C PHE A 22 1.99 4.95 -3.47
N GLN A 23 3.28 4.63 -3.55
CA GLN A 23 4.32 5.53 -4.04
C GLN A 23 4.01 6.00 -5.47
N ARG A 24 3.64 5.07 -6.36
CA ARG A 24 3.23 5.38 -7.74
C ARG A 24 2.04 6.34 -7.81
N MET A 25 1.01 6.11 -6.98
CA MET A 25 -0.18 6.95 -6.93
C MET A 25 0.15 8.38 -6.48
N PHE A 26 1.06 8.53 -5.53
CA PHE A 26 1.52 9.83 -5.02
C PHE A 26 2.75 10.39 -5.75
N ARG A 27 3.16 9.80 -6.89
CA ARG A 27 4.30 10.24 -7.71
C ARG A 27 5.64 10.25 -6.95
N LEU A 28 5.83 9.35 -5.99
CA LEU A 28 7.10 9.06 -5.36
C LEU A 28 7.88 7.98 -6.15
N PRO A 29 9.21 7.87 -5.95
CA PRO A 29 9.95 6.69 -6.41
C PRO A 29 9.38 5.38 -5.82
N GLU A 30 9.20 4.35 -6.65
CA GLU A 30 8.62 3.05 -6.26
C GLU A 30 9.64 2.16 -5.53
N THR A 31 10.14 2.61 -4.38
CA THR A 31 11.17 1.90 -3.59
C THR A 31 10.64 0.65 -2.89
N GLY A 32 9.34 0.59 -2.59
CA GLY A 32 8.76 -0.46 -1.75
C GLY A 32 9.19 -0.40 -0.29
N VAL A 33 9.82 0.70 0.14
CA VAL A 33 10.28 0.95 1.51
C VAL A 33 9.45 2.05 2.16
N MET A 34 9.18 1.93 3.46
CA MET A 34 8.57 3.00 4.26
C MET A 34 9.61 4.09 4.56
N ASP A 35 9.96 4.89 3.56
CA ASP A 35 10.85 6.04 3.72
C ASP A 35 10.11 7.27 4.29
N SER A 36 10.86 8.33 4.62
CA SER A 36 10.29 9.55 5.22
C SER A 36 9.24 10.21 4.35
N GLN A 37 9.46 10.30 3.04
CA GLN A 37 8.50 10.88 2.10
C GLN A 37 7.18 10.08 2.06
N THR A 38 7.29 8.76 2.03
CA THR A 38 6.13 7.85 2.08
C THR A 38 5.37 8.02 3.41
N ALA A 39 6.08 8.00 4.53
CA ALA A 39 5.50 8.15 5.87
C ALA A 39 4.80 9.51 6.05
N ASP A 40 5.40 10.59 5.56
CA ASP A 40 4.83 11.94 5.66
C ASP A 40 3.54 12.09 4.86
N LEU A 41 3.44 11.45 3.69
CA LEU A 41 2.19 11.42 2.91
C LEU A 41 1.11 10.53 3.55
N MET A 42 1.49 9.42 4.16
CA MET A 42 0.54 8.53 4.86
C MET A 42 -0.04 9.17 6.13
N ARG A 43 0.71 10.05 6.81
CA ARG A 43 0.25 10.78 8.00
C ARG A 43 -0.72 11.92 7.71
N LYS A 44 -0.82 12.38 6.46
CA LYS A 44 -1.75 13.46 6.08
C LYS A 44 -3.20 13.00 6.24
N PRO A 45 -4.10 13.82 6.82
CA PRO A 45 -5.52 13.53 6.86
C PRO A 45 -6.06 13.20 5.45
N ARG A 46 -6.93 12.19 5.36
CA ARG A 46 -7.55 11.73 4.12
C ARG A 46 -8.96 11.22 4.39
N CYS A 47 -9.78 11.15 3.35
CA CYS A 47 -11.10 10.54 3.47
C CYS A 47 -10.96 9.03 3.75
N GLY A 48 -11.95 8.43 4.40
CA GLY A 48 -11.99 6.97 4.64
C GLY A 48 -12.42 6.14 3.42
N VAL A 49 -12.61 6.77 2.26
CA VAL A 49 -12.93 6.08 1.00
C VAL A 49 -11.66 5.40 0.49
N LYS A 50 -11.78 4.15 0.03
CA LYS A 50 -10.65 3.41 -0.54
C LYS A 50 -10.13 4.08 -1.80
N ASP A 51 -8.81 4.10 -1.97
CA ASP A 51 -8.14 4.70 -3.12
C ASP A 51 -8.40 3.91 -4.42
N GLU A 52 -8.50 2.58 -4.34
CA GLU A 52 -8.83 1.70 -5.47
C GLU A 52 -10.32 1.30 -5.41
N PRO A 53 -11.08 1.45 -6.51
CA PRO A 53 -12.44 0.95 -6.56
C PRO A 53 -12.44 -0.58 -6.39
N PRO A 54 -13.51 -1.18 -5.83
CA PRO A 54 -13.63 -2.63 -5.82
C PRO A 54 -13.65 -3.16 -7.26
N PRO A 55 -13.07 -4.35 -7.51
CA PRO A 55 -13.19 -5.02 -8.80
C PRO A 55 -14.64 -5.36 -9.14
#